data_AF-A0A7X6UQ79-F1
#
_entry.id   AF-A0A7X6UQ79-F1
#
_cell.length_a   1.000
_cell.length_b   1.000
_cell.length_c   1.000
_cell.angle_alpha   90.00
_cell.angle_beta   90.00
_cell.angle_gamma   90.00
#
_symmetry.space_group_name_H-M   'P 1'
#
loop_
_entity.id
_entity.type
_entity.pdbx_description
1 polymer ?
#
loop_
_entity_poly.entity_id
_entity_poly.type
_entity_poly.pdbx_seq_one_letter_code
_entity_poly.pdbx_strand_id
1 'polypeptide(L)'
;MFKNISIISALIFATYIFGGCERDGGSRIEGATHVSNDKPASQQSESVAPSSSQETSTSSESSSSRPTFSGSSTQVPSDFSNVVWLHTDVSSWAETATLNVSISGGTISLNYDKAKVWKNVDGLNANPWIFVYENGIWYAATFEWLRGGQTSKPVHVVNGDHIKISPLGNFKPQSGQVYGFMVSGLARAASRNVQERSNVCMVRWP
;
A
#
# COMPACT_ATOMS: atom_id res chain seq x y z
N MET A 1 14.73 -40.71 30.74
CA MET A 1 16.15 -40.33 30.76
C MET A 1 16.49 -39.70 29.40
N PHE A 2 16.27 -38.40 29.24
CA PHE A 2 16.51 -37.68 27.98
C PHE A 2 17.64 -36.67 28.16
N LYS A 3 18.53 -36.59 27.17
CA LYS A 3 19.81 -35.87 27.27
C LYS A 3 19.66 -34.41 26.84
N ASN A 4 20.28 -33.51 27.59
CA ASN A 4 20.55 -32.13 27.20
C ASN A 4 21.41 -32.09 25.93
N ILE A 5 21.09 -31.18 25.00
CA ILE A 5 22.07 -30.56 24.11
C ILE A 5 21.84 -29.05 24.16
N SER A 6 22.83 -28.32 24.70
CA SER A 6 22.91 -26.87 24.65
C SER A 6 23.97 -26.51 23.62
N ILE A 7 23.68 -25.58 22.70
CA ILE A 7 24.66 -25.06 21.76
C ILE A 7 24.69 -23.55 21.90
N ILE A 8 25.81 -23.08 22.46
CA ILE A 8 26.21 -21.69 22.48
C ILE A 8 26.69 -21.33 21.06
N SER A 9 26.34 -20.15 20.57
CA SER A 9 26.98 -19.56 19.39
C SER A 9 27.21 -18.08 19.64
N ALA A 10 28.45 -17.64 19.40
CA ALA A 10 28.95 -16.34 19.82
C ALA A 10 29.73 -15.67 18.67
N LEU A 11 29.74 -14.33 18.68
CA LEU A 11 30.48 -13.42 17.78
C LEU A 11 30.05 -13.53 16.29
N ILE A 12 29.98 -12.44 15.52
CA ILE A 12 31.02 -11.44 15.24
C ILE A 12 30.36 -10.07 14.99
N PHE A 13 30.92 -9.00 15.57
CA PHE A 13 30.68 -7.63 15.11
C PHE A 13 31.83 -7.18 14.22
N ALA A 14 31.53 -6.86 12.96
CA ALA A 14 32.48 -6.25 12.03
C ALA A 14 32.18 -4.74 11.94
N THR A 15 33.11 -3.91 12.39
CA THR A 15 33.08 -2.46 12.20
C THR A 15 33.48 -2.13 10.76
N TYR A 16 32.68 -1.34 10.05
CA TYR A 16 33.05 -0.83 8.72
C TYR A 16 33.16 0.70 8.75
N ILE A 17 34.31 1.20 8.30
CA ILE A 17 34.62 2.62 8.13
C ILE A 17 34.13 3.08 6.75
N PHE A 18 33.45 4.23 6.66
CA PHE A 18 33.26 4.94 5.38
C PHE A 18 33.16 6.46 5.58
N GLY A 19 33.93 7.21 4.80
CA GLY A 19 33.92 8.68 4.65
C GLY A 19 35.24 9.15 4.01
N GLY A 20 35.34 10.27 3.28
CA GLY A 20 34.31 11.07 2.59
C GLY A 20 34.27 10.72 1.09
N CYS A 21 33.36 11.20 0.24
CA CYS A 21 32.84 12.57 0.05
C CYS A 21 33.89 13.51 -0.57
N GLU A 22 33.92 13.56 -1.90
CA GLU A 22 34.62 14.59 -2.67
C GLU A 22 33.72 15.09 -3.81
N ARG A 23 33.59 16.41 -3.92
CA ARG A 23 32.93 17.16 -5.00
C ARG A 23 34.00 18.05 -5.61
N ASP A 24 34.02 18.22 -6.93
CA ASP A 24 34.15 19.55 -7.57
C ASP A 24 34.10 19.49 -9.11
N GLY A 25 33.82 20.66 -9.72
CA GLY A 25 33.83 20.90 -11.17
C GLY A 25 32.58 20.42 -11.93
N GLY A 26 31.71 21.25 -12.51
CA GLY A 26 31.76 22.69 -12.72
C GLY A 26 32.22 23.07 -14.13
N SER A 27 31.29 23.49 -14.99
CA SER A 27 31.51 24.61 -15.91
C SER A 27 30.20 25.16 -16.49
N ARG A 28 30.26 26.43 -16.88
CA ARG A 28 29.20 27.30 -17.43
C ARG A 28 29.45 27.48 -18.92
N ILE A 29 28.40 27.44 -19.73
CA ILE A 29 28.36 28.19 -21.00
C ILE A 29 26.97 28.80 -21.20
N GLU A 30 26.98 30.02 -21.72
CA GLU A 30 25.80 30.84 -21.96
C GLU A 30 25.26 30.63 -23.38
N GLY A 31 24.00 30.99 -23.62
CA GLY A 31 23.38 30.83 -24.93
C GLY A 31 21.97 31.41 -24.96
N ALA A 32 21.86 32.74 -24.93
CA ALA A 32 20.59 33.43 -25.08
C ALA A 32 20.18 33.52 -26.56
N THR A 33 18.94 33.19 -26.88
CA THR A 33 18.19 33.83 -27.98
C THR A 33 16.75 34.08 -27.57
N HIS A 34 16.26 35.27 -27.91
CA HIS A 34 14.95 35.78 -27.57
C HIS A 34 14.06 35.65 -28.81
N VAL A 35 12.95 34.90 -28.73
CA VAL A 35 11.91 34.92 -29.78
C VAL A 35 10.55 35.05 -29.12
N SER A 36 10.02 36.27 -29.14
CA SER A 36 8.61 36.56 -28.90
C SER A 36 7.77 36.01 -30.05
N ASN A 37 6.53 35.60 -29.80
CA ASN A 37 5.48 35.60 -30.81
C ASN A 37 4.09 35.63 -30.15
N ASP A 38 3.14 36.20 -30.88
CA ASP A 38 2.01 36.90 -30.28
C ASP A 38 0.77 36.07 -29.95
N LYS A 39 -0.01 36.63 -29.02
CA LYS A 39 -1.40 36.29 -28.72
C LYS A 39 -2.34 36.91 -29.77
N PRO A 40 -3.42 36.21 -30.14
CA PRO A 40 -4.72 36.88 -30.26
C PRO A 40 -5.77 36.28 -29.32
N ALA A 41 -6.85 37.03 -29.08
CA ALA A 41 -7.99 36.61 -28.27
C ALA A 41 -9.33 36.91 -28.97
N SER A 42 -10.33 36.12 -28.64
CA SER A 42 -11.77 36.35 -28.84
C SER A 42 -12.49 35.46 -27.78
N GLN A 43 -13.49 35.82 -26.95
CA GLN A 43 -14.65 36.76 -27.03
C GLN A 43 -15.57 36.42 -28.22
N GLN A 44 -16.91 36.32 -28.16
CA GLN A 44 -18.04 36.66 -27.25
C GLN A 44 -19.23 35.68 -27.57
N SER A 45 -20.39 35.59 -26.89
CA SER A 45 -20.87 35.88 -25.52
C SER A 45 -22.30 35.29 -25.33
N GLU A 46 -22.81 35.25 -24.08
CA GLU A 46 -24.26 35.38 -23.72
C GLU A 46 -25.28 34.27 -24.13
N SER A 47 -26.44 34.05 -23.46
CA SER A 47 -27.11 34.72 -22.32
C SER A 47 -28.11 33.80 -21.55
N VAL A 48 -28.17 33.95 -20.21
CA VAL A 48 -29.33 34.28 -19.33
C VAL A 48 -30.70 33.59 -19.61
N ALA A 49 -31.13 32.59 -18.82
CA ALA A 49 -32.03 32.62 -17.62
C ALA A 49 -33.56 32.66 -17.93
N PRO A 50 -34.49 32.26 -17.00
CA PRO A 50 -34.77 33.00 -15.76
C PRO A 50 -35.06 32.17 -14.49
N SER A 51 -35.34 32.90 -13.40
CA SER A 51 -35.62 32.45 -12.03
C SER A 51 -37.05 31.92 -11.79
N SER A 52 -37.23 31.09 -10.76
CA SER A 52 -38.42 31.18 -9.90
C SER A 52 -38.13 30.69 -8.47
N SER A 53 -38.48 31.50 -7.48
CA SER A 53 -38.38 31.20 -6.05
C SER A 53 -39.68 30.56 -5.53
N GLN A 54 -39.62 29.72 -4.50
CA GLN A 54 -40.53 29.85 -3.34
C GLN A 54 -40.08 28.99 -2.15
N GLU A 55 -40.37 29.51 -0.95
CA GLU A 55 -40.11 28.86 0.34
C GLU A 55 -41.23 27.84 0.66
N THR A 56 -40.94 26.83 1.49
CA THR A 56 -41.73 26.49 2.69
C THR A 56 -41.02 25.38 3.47
N SER A 57 -40.94 25.54 4.79
CA SER A 57 -40.40 24.57 5.72
C SER A 57 -41.37 23.41 5.97
N THR A 58 -40.88 22.17 6.00
CA THR A 58 -41.54 21.07 6.71
C THR A 58 -40.48 20.11 7.23
N SER A 59 -40.30 20.13 8.54
CA SER A 59 -39.51 19.14 9.27
C SER A 59 -40.21 17.79 9.24
N SER A 60 -39.71 16.88 8.42
CA SER A 60 -40.15 15.49 8.38
C SER A 60 -39.04 14.61 8.95
N GLU A 61 -39.27 14.03 10.12
CA GLU A 61 -38.40 12.99 10.70
C GLU A 61 -38.53 11.69 9.88
N SER A 62 -37.95 11.70 8.67
CA SER A 62 -37.71 10.47 7.93
C SER A 62 -36.51 9.79 8.56
N SER A 63 -36.78 8.80 9.40
CA SER A 63 -35.80 7.86 9.93
C SER A 63 -35.20 7.05 8.78
N SER A 64 -34.22 7.65 8.11
CA SER A 64 -33.39 7.03 7.09
C SER A 64 -32.60 5.89 7.73
N SER A 65 -33.23 4.71 7.73
CA SER A 65 -32.58 3.44 7.99
C SER A 65 -31.58 3.21 6.87
N ARG A 66 -30.36 3.72 7.10
CA ARG A 66 -29.14 3.36 6.37
C ARG A 66 -29.21 1.86 6.06
N PRO A 67 -29.05 1.42 4.81
CA PRO A 67 -29.13 0.01 4.47
C PRO A 67 -28.10 -0.75 5.32
N THR A 68 -28.60 -1.53 6.27
CA THR A 68 -27.78 -2.38 7.11
C THR A 68 -27.20 -3.45 6.21
N PHE A 69 -25.92 -3.31 5.84
CA PHE A 69 -25.22 -4.25 4.96
C PHE A 69 -25.03 -5.59 5.69
N SER A 70 -26.11 -6.39 5.70
CA SER A 70 -26.22 -7.67 6.38
C SER A 70 -25.51 -8.75 5.56
N GLY A 71 -24.18 -8.71 5.55
CA GLY A 71 -23.37 -9.62 4.75
C GLY A 71 -21.90 -9.25 4.61
N SER A 72 -21.32 -8.44 5.52
CA SER A 72 -19.88 -8.21 5.50
C SER A 72 -19.13 -9.46 5.98
N SER A 73 -18.48 -10.17 5.06
CA SER A 73 -17.41 -11.09 5.43
C SER A 73 -16.31 -10.28 6.12
N THR A 74 -16.21 -10.38 7.45
CA THR A 74 -15.23 -9.62 8.25
C THR A 74 -13.78 -10.10 8.08
N GLN A 75 -13.58 -11.14 7.27
CA GLN A 75 -12.30 -11.77 6.98
C GLN A 75 -12.19 -12.03 5.48
N VAL A 76 -10.96 -12.00 4.96
CA VAL A 76 -10.63 -12.52 3.62
C VAL A 76 -10.87 -14.04 3.60
N PRO A 77 -11.56 -14.60 2.60
CA PRO A 77 -11.73 -16.06 2.46
C PRO A 77 -10.37 -16.78 2.41
N SER A 78 -10.24 -17.91 3.11
CA SER A 78 -8.98 -18.67 3.21
C SER A 78 -8.55 -19.31 1.89
N ASP A 79 -9.47 -19.47 0.95
CA ASP A 79 -9.25 -19.94 -0.43
C ASP A 79 -9.13 -18.78 -1.45
N PHE A 80 -9.29 -17.53 -0.99
CA PHE A 80 -9.34 -16.32 -1.81
C PHE A 80 -10.43 -16.31 -2.91
N SER A 81 -11.47 -17.14 -2.80
CA SER A 81 -12.51 -17.33 -3.84
C SER A 81 -13.31 -16.09 -4.25
N ASN A 82 -13.31 -15.04 -3.43
CA ASN A 82 -13.93 -13.73 -3.72
C ASN A 82 -12.91 -12.57 -3.63
N VAL A 83 -11.68 -12.82 -4.10
CA VAL A 83 -10.59 -11.83 -4.13
C VAL A 83 -10.22 -11.47 -5.56
N VAL A 84 -10.28 -10.18 -5.89
CA VAL A 84 -9.73 -9.61 -7.12
C VAL A 84 -8.29 -9.16 -6.84
N TRP A 85 -7.33 -9.84 -7.46
CA TRP A 85 -5.92 -9.49 -7.40
C TRP A 85 -5.60 -8.38 -8.42
N LEU A 86 -5.23 -7.20 -7.91
CA LEU A 86 -4.88 -6.04 -8.76
C LEU A 86 -3.39 -6.03 -9.16
N HIS A 87 -2.57 -6.81 -8.47
CA HIS A 87 -1.21 -7.14 -8.90
C HIS A 87 -1.15 -8.66 -9.18
N THR A 88 0.03 -9.24 -9.34
CA THR A 88 0.19 -10.71 -9.58
C THR A 88 -0.64 -11.53 -8.59
N ASP A 89 -1.49 -12.41 -9.08
CA ASP A 89 -2.21 -13.35 -8.23
C ASP A 89 -1.22 -14.27 -7.49
N VAL A 90 -1.25 -14.23 -6.16
CA VAL A 90 -0.43 -15.07 -5.26
C VAL A 90 -1.28 -16.01 -4.41
N SER A 91 -2.57 -16.19 -4.70
CA SER A 91 -3.48 -17.09 -3.97
C SER A 91 -2.91 -18.53 -3.86
N SER A 92 -2.35 -19.01 -4.96
CA SER A 92 -1.73 -20.33 -5.11
C SER A 92 -0.29 -20.44 -4.59
N TRP A 93 0.32 -19.34 -4.11
CA TRP A 93 1.68 -19.37 -3.57
C TRP A 93 1.69 -20.01 -2.19
N ALA A 94 2.79 -20.71 -1.86
CA ALA A 94 2.90 -21.46 -0.62
C ALA A 94 2.85 -20.52 0.61
N GLU A 95 1.98 -20.84 1.57
CA GLU A 95 1.93 -20.14 2.85
C GLU A 95 3.03 -20.67 3.77
N THR A 96 4.17 -19.98 3.79
CA THR A 96 5.36 -20.41 4.55
C THR A 96 5.77 -19.42 5.63
N ALA A 97 5.26 -18.18 5.56
CA ALA A 97 5.62 -17.08 6.43
C ALA A 97 4.54 -16.82 7.49
N THR A 98 4.97 -16.50 8.70
CA THR A 98 4.06 -16.02 9.76
C THR A 98 4.14 -14.50 9.80
N LEU A 99 2.99 -13.82 9.71
CA LEU A 99 2.85 -12.38 9.77
C LEU A 99 2.00 -11.95 10.95
N ASN A 100 2.54 -11.03 11.76
CA ASN A 100 1.80 -10.20 12.70
C ASN A 100 1.88 -8.72 12.26
N VAL A 101 0.76 -8.01 12.28
CA VAL A 101 0.71 -6.59 11.89
C VAL A 101 0.23 -5.73 13.05
N SER A 102 0.90 -4.59 13.25
CA SER A 102 0.47 -3.54 14.19
C SER A 102 0.63 -2.17 13.55
N ILE A 103 -0.22 -1.21 13.96
CA ILE A 103 -0.21 0.15 13.44
C ILE A 103 -0.22 1.11 14.63
N SER A 104 0.81 1.95 14.73
CA SER A 104 0.95 2.94 15.80
C SER A 104 1.93 4.05 15.39
N GLY A 105 1.77 5.26 15.94
CA GLY A 105 2.71 6.37 15.72
C GLY A 105 2.96 6.73 14.24
N GLY A 106 1.95 6.59 13.38
CA GLY A 106 2.10 6.82 11.93
C GLY A 106 2.93 5.76 11.19
N THR A 107 3.21 4.62 11.81
CA THR A 107 3.96 3.48 11.24
C THR A 107 3.09 2.23 11.19
N ILE A 108 3.15 1.49 10.08
CA ILE A 108 2.69 0.10 9.99
C ILE A 108 3.90 -0.82 10.14
N SER A 109 3.82 -1.72 11.12
CA SER A 109 4.77 -2.80 11.36
C SER A 109 4.21 -4.09 10.76
N LEU A 110 4.96 -4.68 9.84
CA LEU A 110 4.71 -5.92 9.13
C LEU A 110 5.75 -6.92 9.63
N ASN A 111 5.48 -7.56 10.76
CA ASN A 111 6.43 -8.48 11.38
C ASN A 111 6.27 -9.87 10.76
N TYR A 112 6.94 -10.09 9.62
CA TYR A 112 7.05 -11.41 8.95
C TYR A 112 8.39 -12.07 9.22
N ASP A 113 8.38 -13.37 9.52
CA ASP A 113 9.56 -14.16 9.88
C ASP A 113 10.56 -14.32 8.72
N LYS A 114 10.12 -14.19 7.47
CA LYS A 114 10.98 -14.32 6.28
C LYS A 114 11.78 -13.07 5.91
N ALA A 115 11.70 -11.98 6.68
CA ALA A 115 12.35 -10.71 6.36
C ALA A 115 13.86 -10.82 6.09
N LYS A 116 14.56 -11.77 6.71
CA LYS A 116 15.99 -12.04 6.49
C LYS A 116 16.26 -13.41 5.83
N VAL A 117 15.22 -14.09 5.35
CA VAL A 117 15.27 -15.47 4.84
C VAL A 117 15.02 -15.52 3.33
N TRP A 118 14.01 -14.81 2.82
CA TRP A 118 13.75 -14.76 1.39
C TRP A 118 14.89 -14.06 0.64
N LYS A 119 15.26 -14.63 -0.51
CA LYS A 119 16.34 -14.14 -1.36
C LYS A 119 16.15 -12.67 -1.73
N ASN A 120 17.22 -11.87 -1.62
CA ASN A 120 17.22 -10.52 -2.18
C ASN A 120 17.43 -10.56 -3.70
N VAL A 121 16.66 -9.76 -4.43
CA VAL A 121 16.86 -9.42 -5.85
C VAL A 121 16.85 -7.90 -5.92
N ASP A 122 17.93 -7.30 -6.42
CA ASP A 122 18.13 -5.84 -6.51
C ASP A 122 17.90 -5.09 -5.18
N GLY A 123 18.26 -5.73 -4.07
CA GLY A 123 18.09 -5.22 -2.70
C GLY A 123 16.66 -5.35 -2.12
N LEU A 124 15.72 -5.90 -2.90
CA LEU A 124 14.33 -6.14 -2.51
C LEU A 124 14.10 -7.62 -2.19
N ASN A 125 13.26 -7.92 -1.20
CA ASN A 125 12.95 -9.29 -0.78
C ASN A 125 11.46 -9.62 -0.71
N ALA A 126 10.58 -8.62 -0.68
CA ALA A 126 9.15 -8.83 -0.48
C ALA A 126 8.28 -7.68 -0.99
N ASN A 127 7.00 -7.97 -1.20
CA ASN A 127 5.94 -6.97 -1.34
C ASN A 127 4.92 -7.11 -0.20
N PRO A 128 4.51 -6.00 0.44
CA PRO A 128 3.40 -5.98 1.36
C PRO A 128 2.09 -5.68 0.62
N TRP A 129 1.04 -6.35 1.05
CA TRP A 129 -0.30 -6.32 0.47
C TRP A 129 -1.29 -5.72 1.45
N ILE A 130 -2.30 -5.05 0.89
CA ILE A 130 -3.56 -4.74 1.57
C ILE A 130 -4.72 -5.44 0.84
N PHE A 131 -5.67 -5.93 1.63
CA PHE A 131 -6.98 -6.40 1.20
C PHE A 131 -8.02 -5.39 1.65
N VAL A 132 -8.77 -4.83 0.70
CA VAL A 132 -9.81 -3.83 0.91
C VAL A 132 -11.16 -4.42 0.50
N TYR A 133 -12.16 -4.35 1.37
CA TYR A 133 -13.51 -4.84 1.08
C TYR A 133 -14.40 -3.69 0.58
N GLU A 134 -14.78 -3.73 -0.69
CA GLU A 134 -15.65 -2.73 -1.33
C GLU A 134 -16.74 -3.43 -2.13
N ASN A 135 -17.99 -3.00 -1.95
CA ASN A 135 -19.16 -3.45 -2.71
C ASN A 135 -19.35 -4.97 -2.79
N GLY A 136 -19.01 -5.70 -1.72
CA GLY A 136 -19.14 -7.16 -1.63
C GLY A 136 -17.91 -7.97 -2.07
N ILE A 137 -16.86 -7.30 -2.58
CA ILE A 137 -15.67 -7.94 -3.16
C ILE A 137 -14.43 -7.52 -2.35
N TRP A 138 -13.49 -8.45 -2.18
CA TRP A 138 -12.15 -8.13 -1.66
C TRP A 138 -11.20 -7.76 -2.80
N TYR A 139 -10.53 -6.63 -2.72
CA TYR A 139 -9.47 -6.22 -3.63
C TYR A 139 -8.11 -6.36 -2.96
N ALA A 140 -7.21 -7.15 -3.55
CA ALA A 140 -5.85 -7.36 -3.05
C ALA A 140 -4.84 -6.60 -3.91
N ALA A 141 -4.04 -5.73 -3.30
CA ALA A 141 -3.01 -4.96 -4.00
C ALA A 141 -1.73 -4.81 -3.18
N THR A 142 -0.58 -4.88 -3.87
CA THR A 142 0.69 -4.45 -3.27
C THR A 142 0.72 -2.93 -3.17
N PHE A 143 1.20 -2.39 -2.05
CA PHE A 143 1.30 -0.94 -1.86
C PHE A 143 2.75 -0.43 -1.85
N GLU A 144 3.74 -1.26 -1.56
CA GLU A 144 5.16 -0.86 -1.46
C GLU A 144 6.15 -1.94 -1.93
N TRP A 145 7.45 -1.65 -1.85
CA TRP A 145 8.52 -2.64 -1.88
C TRP A 145 9.20 -2.74 -0.51
N LEU A 146 9.55 -3.94 -0.06
CA LEU A 146 10.38 -4.14 1.13
C LEU A 146 11.81 -4.50 0.72
N ARG A 147 12.78 -3.86 1.38
CA ARG A 147 14.19 -4.23 1.31
C ARG A 147 14.49 -5.42 2.22
N GLY A 148 15.57 -6.14 1.96
CA GLY A 148 16.07 -7.19 2.85
C GLY A 148 16.11 -6.75 4.32
N GLY A 149 15.40 -7.48 5.19
CA GLY A 149 15.28 -7.20 6.62
C GLY A 149 14.26 -6.12 7.01
N GLN A 150 13.60 -5.46 6.06
CA GLN A 150 12.62 -4.40 6.35
C GLN A 150 11.27 -5.00 6.76
N THR A 151 10.77 -4.56 7.92
CA THR A 151 9.48 -4.95 8.51
C THR A 151 8.57 -3.75 8.82
N SER A 152 8.90 -2.53 8.38
CA SER A 152 8.07 -1.35 8.66
C SER A 152 8.06 -0.30 7.55
N LYS A 153 6.96 0.46 7.50
CA LYS A 153 6.72 1.59 6.60
C LYS A 153 5.88 2.68 7.29
N PRO A 154 5.97 3.95 6.87
CA PRO A 154 4.99 4.97 7.26
C PRO A 154 3.58 4.60 6.77
N VAL A 155 2.52 4.89 7.53
CA VAL A 155 1.14 4.48 7.15
C VAL A 155 0.63 5.09 5.85
N HIS A 156 1.13 6.27 5.45
CA HIS A 156 0.67 6.94 4.24
C HIS A 156 0.96 6.14 2.95
N VAL A 157 1.91 5.20 2.99
CA VAL A 157 2.25 4.37 1.81
C VAL A 157 1.22 3.27 1.53
N VAL A 158 0.22 3.10 2.40
CA VAL A 158 -0.93 2.20 2.18
C VAL A 158 -1.99 2.84 1.26
N ASN A 159 -1.88 4.16 1.03
CA ASN A 159 -2.83 4.91 0.21
C ASN A 159 -2.78 4.54 -1.29
N GLY A 160 -3.85 4.88 -2.00
CA GLY A 160 -4.03 4.64 -3.43
C GLY A 160 -2.95 5.23 -4.34
N ASP A 161 -2.38 6.37 -3.97
CA ASP A 161 -1.25 7.00 -4.67
C ASP A 161 0.07 6.19 -4.58
N HIS A 162 0.16 5.25 -3.63
CA HIS A 162 1.21 4.23 -3.57
C HIS A 162 0.78 2.90 -4.18
N ILE A 163 -0.52 2.56 -4.22
CA ILE A 163 -1.05 1.35 -4.90
C ILE A 163 -1.01 1.50 -6.43
N LYS A 164 -1.46 2.65 -6.94
CA LYS A 164 -1.42 3.09 -8.35
C LYS A 164 -2.22 2.23 -9.35
N ILE A 165 -3.25 1.52 -8.91
CA ILE A 165 -4.14 0.75 -9.80
C ILE A 165 -5.61 0.83 -9.37
N SER A 166 -6.50 0.94 -10.36
CA SER A 166 -7.96 0.95 -10.21
C SER A 166 -8.51 -0.37 -9.64
N PRO A 167 -9.57 -0.38 -8.81
CA PRO A 167 -10.30 0.78 -8.28
C PRO A 167 -9.55 1.53 -7.18
N LEU A 168 -8.56 0.91 -6.54
CA LEU A 168 -7.90 1.44 -5.34
C LEU A 168 -6.93 2.61 -5.60
N GLY A 169 -6.87 3.19 -6.79
CA GLY A 169 -5.94 4.29 -7.13
C GLY A 169 -6.12 5.56 -6.30
N ASN A 170 -7.32 5.79 -5.77
CA ASN A 170 -7.64 6.90 -4.85
C ASN A 170 -7.97 6.43 -3.42
N PHE A 171 -7.77 5.14 -3.11
CA PHE A 171 -8.09 4.56 -1.80
C PHE A 171 -7.37 5.29 -0.66
N LYS A 172 -8.07 5.49 0.46
CA LYS A 172 -7.49 5.99 1.72
C LYS A 172 -8.07 5.15 2.86
N PRO A 173 -7.23 4.49 3.69
CA PRO A 173 -7.72 3.78 4.86
C PRO A 173 -8.54 4.69 5.79
N GLN A 174 -9.68 4.21 6.25
CA GLN A 174 -10.57 4.91 7.18
C GLN A 174 -10.38 4.36 8.59
N SER A 175 -10.25 5.24 9.59
CA SER A 175 -10.23 4.87 11.00
C SER A 175 -11.45 4.00 11.35
N GLY A 176 -11.21 2.96 12.15
CA GLY A 176 -12.22 2.00 12.58
C GLY A 176 -12.55 0.90 11.56
N GLN A 177 -12.18 1.02 10.28
CA GLN A 177 -12.36 -0.08 9.30
C GLN A 177 -11.36 -1.21 9.52
N VAL A 178 -11.71 -2.41 9.06
CA VAL A 178 -10.83 -3.59 9.12
C VAL A 178 -10.31 -3.92 7.72
N TYR A 179 -8.99 -4.04 7.60
CA TYR A 179 -8.29 -4.41 6.37
C TYR A 179 -7.47 -5.68 6.60
N GLY A 180 -7.33 -6.49 5.55
CA GLY A 180 -6.39 -7.61 5.57
C GLY A 180 -5.00 -7.14 5.15
N PHE A 181 -3.94 -7.69 5.76
CA PHE A 181 -2.55 -7.46 5.38
C PHE A 181 -1.83 -8.78 5.17
N MET A 182 -0.92 -8.83 4.20
CA MET A 182 -0.11 -10.01 3.88
C MET A 182 1.25 -9.55 3.37
N VAL A 183 2.26 -10.42 3.43
CA VAL A 183 3.56 -10.20 2.78
C VAL A 183 3.87 -11.40 1.89
N SER A 184 4.36 -11.16 0.67
CA SER A 184 4.82 -12.21 -0.25
C SER A 184 6.23 -11.94 -0.74
N GLY A 185 6.82 -12.92 -1.42
CA GLY A 185 7.91 -12.67 -2.37
C GLY A 185 7.54 -11.59 -3.40
N LEU A 186 8.52 -11.14 -4.19
CA LEU A 186 8.34 -10.06 -5.17
C LEU A 186 7.24 -10.40 -6.17
N ALA A 187 6.14 -9.64 -6.13
CA ALA A 187 4.89 -9.88 -6.86
C ALA A 187 4.30 -8.60 -7.50
N ARG A 188 4.84 -7.42 -7.18
CA ARG A 188 4.34 -6.14 -7.69
C ARG A 188 4.65 -5.89 -9.17
N ALA A 189 5.74 -6.44 -9.69
CA ALA A 189 6.14 -6.38 -11.10
C ALA A 189 6.42 -7.79 -11.63
N ALA A 190 7.11 -7.94 -12.77
CA ALA A 190 7.48 -9.23 -13.32
C ALA A 190 8.58 -9.97 -12.53
N SER A 191 9.51 -9.25 -11.88
CA SER A 191 10.63 -9.84 -11.14
C SER A 191 10.18 -10.67 -9.93
N ARG A 192 10.73 -11.88 -9.78
CA ARG A 192 10.44 -12.84 -8.70
C ARG A 192 11.70 -13.17 -7.91
N ASN A 193 11.56 -13.49 -6.63
CA ASN A 193 12.63 -14.04 -5.79
C ASN A 193 12.26 -15.40 -5.19
N VAL A 194 11.01 -15.56 -4.73
CA VAL A 194 10.36 -16.79 -4.24
C VAL A 194 8.87 -16.74 -4.62
N GLN A 195 8.19 -17.89 -4.60
CA GLN A 195 6.73 -17.99 -4.78
C GLN A 195 6.07 -18.41 -3.45
N GLU A 196 6.27 -17.58 -2.44
CA GLU A 196 5.84 -17.79 -1.06
C GLU A 196 5.10 -16.56 -0.53
N ARG A 197 4.16 -16.77 0.39
CA ARG A 197 3.38 -15.74 1.08
C ARG A 197 3.23 -16.02 2.57
N SER A 198 2.75 -15.03 3.30
CA SER A 198 2.28 -15.19 4.68
C SER A 198 0.80 -15.57 4.75
N ASN A 199 0.34 -15.88 5.97
CA ASN A 199 -1.05 -15.74 6.35
C ASN A 199 -1.55 -14.30 6.12
N VAL A 200 -2.87 -14.13 6.01
CA VAL A 200 -3.50 -12.81 6.09
C VAL A 200 -3.66 -12.42 7.57
N CYS A 201 -3.36 -11.17 7.91
CA CYS A 201 -3.56 -10.58 9.23
C CYS A 201 -4.65 -9.50 9.12
N MET A 202 -5.80 -9.70 9.75
CA MET A 202 -6.89 -8.71 9.77
C MET A 202 -6.62 -7.66 10.87
N VAL A 203 -6.57 -6.38 10.49
CA VAL A 203 -6.24 -5.27 11.39
C VAL A 203 -7.27 -4.17 11.29
N ARG A 204 -7.74 -3.68 12.45
CA ARG A 204 -8.52 -2.45 12.52
C ARG A 204 -7.60 -1.24 12.37
N TRP A 205 -7.88 -0.37 11.40
CA TRP A 205 -7.13 0.86 11.19
C TRP A 205 -7.40 1.86 12.33
N PRO A 206 -6.37 2.54 12.87
CA PRO A 206 -6.53 3.53 13.93
C PRO A 206 -7.23 4.81 13.46
#